data_AF-A0A849QL76-F1
#
_entry.id   AF-A0A849QL76-F1
#
_cell.length_a   1.000
_cell.length_b   1.000
_cell.length_c   1.000
_cell.angle_alpha   90.00
_cell.angle_beta   90.00
_cell.angle_gamma   90.00
#
_symmetry.space_group_name_H-M   'P 1'
#
loop_
_entity.id
_entity.type
_entity.pdbx_description
1 polymer ?
#
loop_
_entity_poly.entity_id
_entity_poly.type
_entity_poly.pdbx_seq_one_letter_code
_entity_poly.pdbx_strand_id
1 'polypeptide(L)'
;MIASEASPAPTISPHLQGVETETFLTLSKMSEQKESLQNILKKYNTKSPEDIEIMIEQGEIGEHPAYEDFLSALSFEQNIKDLKKLLNDLVKRI
;
A
#
# COMPACT_ATOMS: atom_id res chain seq x y z
N MET A 1 -17.32 -11.87 53.49
CA MET A 1 -17.21 -12.58 52.20
C MET A 1 -16.81 -11.56 51.16
N ILE A 2 -15.86 -11.92 50.30
CA ILE A 2 -14.91 -11.04 49.61
C ILE A 2 -15.61 -10.25 48.49
N ALA A 3 -15.40 -8.94 48.48
CA ALA A 3 -15.77 -8.06 47.38
C ALA A 3 -14.90 -8.41 46.17
N SER A 4 -15.55 -8.75 45.06
CA SER A 4 -14.88 -9.08 43.80
C SER A 4 -14.35 -7.78 43.19
N GLU A 5 -13.06 -7.50 43.36
CA GLU A 5 -12.39 -6.40 42.67
C GLU A 5 -12.30 -6.76 41.19
N ALA A 6 -13.17 -6.14 40.38
CA ALA A 6 -13.02 -6.15 38.94
C ALA A 6 -11.69 -5.48 38.59
N SER A 7 -10.78 -6.24 37.96
CA SER A 7 -9.51 -5.68 37.46
C SER A 7 -9.81 -4.52 36.51
N PRO A 8 -9.16 -3.35 36.67
CA PRO A 8 -9.36 -2.23 35.77
C PRO A 8 -8.92 -2.65 34.36
N ALA A 9 -9.79 -2.41 33.38
CA ALA A 9 -9.47 -2.62 31.98
C ALA A 9 -8.18 -1.86 31.63
N PRO A 10 -7.28 -2.44 30.80
CA PRO A 10 -6.03 -1.78 30.45
C PRO A 10 -6.37 -0.44 29.78
N THR A 11 -5.97 0.65 30.42
CA THR A 11 -6.17 2.00 29.91
C THR A 11 -5.12 2.20 28.81
N ILE A 12 -5.46 1.86 27.57
CA ILE A 12 -4.60 2.16 26.42
C ILE A 12 -4.55 3.69 26.28
N SER A 13 -3.34 4.26 26.26
CA SER A 13 -3.17 5.70 26.06
C SER A 13 -3.81 6.11 24.73
N PRO A 14 -4.61 7.20 24.67
CA PRO A 14 -5.24 7.66 23.44
C PRO A 14 -4.21 7.97 22.33
N HIS A 15 -2.95 8.23 22.70
CA HIS A 15 -1.86 8.39 21.75
C HIS A 15 -1.50 7.07 21.04
N LEU A 16 -1.44 5.94 21.75
CA LEU A 16 -1.16 4.62 21.15
C LEU A 16 -2.30 4.19 20.21
N GLN A 17 -3.56 4.41 20.61
CA GLN A 17 -4.73 4.10 19.79
C GLN A 17 -4.75 4.89 18.46
N GLY A 18 -4.26 6.14 18.47
CA GLY A 18 -4.09 6.96 17.27
C GLY A 18 -3.05 6.37 16.31
N VAL A 19 -1.87 6.00 16.81
CA VAL A 19 -0.78 5.43 16.00
C VAL A 19 -1.16 4.05 15.42
N GLU A 20 -1.86 3.21 16.18
CA GLU A 20 -2.36 1.92 15.68
C GLU A 20 -3.35 2.09 14.53
N THR A 21 -4.28 3.06 14.65
CA THR A 21 -5.26 3.35 13.60
C THR A 21 -4.58 3.88 12.33
N GLU A 22 -3.64 4.82 12.47
CA GLU A 22 -2.86 5.35 11.33
C GLU A 22 -2.03 4.26 10.64
N THR A 23 -1.44 3.36 11.44
CA THR A 23 -0.67 2.21 10.94
C THR A 23 -1.56 1.27 10.13
N PHE A 24 -2.74 0.92 10.65
CA PHE A 24 -3.70 0.07 9.96
C PHE A 24 -4.15 0.68 8.63
N LEU A 25 -4.56 1.96 8.64
CA LEU A 25 -4.99 2.66 7.43
C LEU A 25 -3.88 2.73 6.36
N THR A 26 -2.63 2.94 6.80
CA THR A 26 -1.47 2.96 5.90
C THR A 26 -1.23 1.59 5.26
N LEU A 27 -1.34 0.51 6.04
CA LEU A 27 -1.24 -0.86 5.53
C LEU A 27 -2.37 -1.20 4.54
N SER A 28 -3.61 -0.84 4.85
CA SER A 28 -4.77 -1.05 3.96
C SER A 28 -4.55 -0.37 2.61
N LYS A 29 -4.21 0.93 2.62
CA LYS A 29 -3.91 1.69 1.39
C LYS A 29 -2.76 1.04 0.61
N MET A 30 -1.68 0.64 1.29
CA MET A 30 -0.56 -0.01 0.61
C MET A 30 -0.98 -1.34 -0.04
N SER A 31 -1.89 -2.08 0.57
CA SER A 31 -2.45 -3.31 0.00
C SER A 31 -3.25 -3.03 -1.27
N GLU A 32 -4.12 -2.03 -1.27
CA GLU A 32 -4.92 -1.60 -2.43
C GLU A 32 -4.04 -1.17 -3.62
N GLN A 33 -2.98 -0.40 -3.35
CA GLN A 33 -2.02 0.02 -4.37
C GLN A 33 -1.28 -1.18 -4.97
N LYS A 34 -0.87 -2.15 -4.13
CA LYS A 34 -0.20 -3.38 -4.59
C LYS A 34 -1.11 -4.23 -5.46
N GLU A 35 -2.37 -4.39 -5.07
CA GLU A 35 -3.34 -5.15 -5.86
C GLU A 35 -3.57 -4.49 -7.23
N SER A 36 -3.73 -3.16 -7.24
CA SER A 36 -3.92 -2.39 -8.47
C SER A 36 -2.71 -2.50 -9.42
N LEU A 37 -1.50 -2.38 -8.88
CA LEU A 37 -0.26 -2.62 -9.63
C LEU A 37 -0.20 -4.04 -10.19
N GLN A 38 -0.48 -5.06 -9.36
CA GLN A 38 -0.47 -6.45 -9.80
C GLN A 38 -1.49 -6.72 -10.91
N ASN A 39 -2.66 -6.07 -10.88
CA ASN A 39 -3.67 -6.23 -11.92
C ASN A 39 -3.17 -5.70 -13.26
N ILE A 40 -2.47 -4.56 -13.27
CA ILE A 40 -1.85 -4.03 -14.50
C ILE A 40 -0.75 -4.96 -14.98
N LEU A 41 0.20 -5.36 -14.13
CA LEU A 41 1.30 -6.24 -14.54
C LEU A 41 0.81 -7.58 -15.08
N LYS A 42 -0.23 -8.17 -14.47
CA LYS A 42 -0.87 -9.40 -14.96
C LYS A 42 -1.53 -9.23 -16.32
N LYS A 43 -2.14 -8.06 -16.60
CA LYS A 43 -2.77 -7.77 -17.89
C LYS A 43 -1.77 -7.87 -19.05
N TYR A 44 -0.53 -7.44 -18.83
CA TYR A 44 0.55 -7.46 -19.82
C TYR A 44 1.50 -8.66 -19.68
N ASN A 45 1.30 -9.50 -18.67
CA ASN A 45 2.19 -10.61 -18.32
C ASN A 45 3.65 -10.15 -18.06
N THR A 46 3.80 -9.00 -17.41
CA THR A 46 5.11 -8.39 -17.11
C THR A 46 5.46 -8.45 -15.62
N LYS A 47 6.70 -8.12 -15.28
CA LYS A 47 7.16 -8.07 -13.88
C LYS A 47 7.34 -6.64 -13.38
N SER A 48 7.52 -5.67 -14.28
CA SER A 48 7.61 -4.25 -13.93
C SER A 48 6.83 -3.37 -14.91
N PRO A 49 6.53 -2.11 -14.53
CA PRO A 49 5.93 -1.13 -15.44
C PRO A 49 6.79 -0.88 -16.69
N GLU A 50 8.12 -0.85 -16.56
CA GLU A 50 9.05 -0.59 -17.66
C GLU A 50 8.97 -1.63 -18.77
N ASP A 51 8.67 -2.89 -18.42
CA ASP A 51 8.41 -3.92 -19.43
C ASP A 51 7.23 -3.52 -20.35
N ILE A 52 6.20 -2.85 -19.81
CA ILE A 52 5.04 -2.38 -20.58
C ILE A 52 5.47 -1.27 -21.56
N GLU A 53 6.29 -0.33 -21.11
CA GLU A 53 6.84 0.73 -21.96
C GLU A 53 7.66 0.15 -23.12
N ILE A 54 8.54 -0.82 -22.82
CA ILE A 54 9.35 -1.51 -23.83
C ILE A 54 8.46 -2.20 -24.87
N MET A 55 7.39 -2.90 -24.45
CA MET A 55 6.45 -3.54 -25.37
C MET A 55 5.72 -2.54 -26.27
N ILE A 56 5.42 -1.33 -25.77
CA ILE A 56 4.85 -0.23 -26.57
C ILE A 56 5.87 0.27 -27.59
N GLU A 57 7.10 0.58 -27.16
CA GLU A 57 8.17 1.10 -28.02
C GLU A 57 8.54 0.13 -29.15
N GLN A 58 8.49 -1.17 -28.88
CA GLN A 58 8.75 -2.22 -29.86
C GLN A 58 7.56 -2.50 -30.79
N GLY A 59 6.40 -1.91 -30.52
CA GLY A 59 5.17 -2.14 -31.27
C GLY A 59 4.55 -3.52 -31.04
N GLU A 60 4.90 -4.21 -29.95
CA GLU A 60 4.31 -5.50 -29.57
C GLU A 60 2.86 -5.34 -29.12
N ILE A 61 2.56 -4.20 -28.48
CA ILE A 61 1.21 -3.81 -28.06
C ILE A 61 0.90 -2.39 -28.54
N GLY A 62 -0.39 -2.09 -28.72
CA GLY A 62 -0.82 -0.73 -29.07
C GLY A 62 -0.67 0.25 -27.92
N GLU A 63 -0.31 1.50 -28.23
CA GLU A 63 -0.12 2.58 -27.26
C GLU A 63 -1.34 2.81 -26.36
N HIS A 64 -2.55 2.82 -26.93
CA HIS A 64 -3.77 2.94 -26.14
C HIS A 64 -4.48 1.58 -26.00
N PRO A 65 -4.85 1.16 -24.77
CA PRO A 65 -4.75 1.86 -23.48
C PRO A 65 -3.43 1.65 -22.72
N ALA A 66 -2.43 0.99 -23.30
CA ALA A 66 -1.25 0.51 -22.59
C ALA A 66 -0.39 1.61 -21.94
N TYR A 67 -0.27 2.78 -22.56
CA TYR A 67 0.50 3.89 -22.02
C TYR A 67 -0.12 4.44 -20.73
N GLU A 68 -1.45 4.53 -20.66
CA GLU A 68 -2.16 4.96 -19.45
C GLU A 68 -2.01 3.94 -18.31
N ASP A 69 -2.01 2.65 -18.66
CA ASP A 69 -1.76 1.58 -17.70
C ASP A 69 -0.31 1.61 -17.19
N PHE A 70 0.67 1.88 -18.06
CA PHE A 70 2.07 2.11 -17.68
C PHE A 70 2.20 3.28 -16.70
N LEU A 71 1.62 4.44 -17.02
CA LEU A 71 1.65 5.61 -16.12
C LEU A 71 0.98 5.33 -14.77
N SER A 72 -0.15 4.61 -14.79
CA SER A 72 -0.84 4.18 -13.58
C SER A 72 0.01 3.24 -12.74
N ALA A 73 0.70 2.28 -13.37
CA ALA A 73 1.60 1.35 -12.69
C ALA A 73 2.80 2.07 -12.04
N LEU A 74 3.41 3.04 -12.73
CA LEU A 74 4.45 3.89 -12.15
C LEU A 74 3.95 4.68 -10.92
N SER A 75 2.75 5.23 -11.01
CA SER A 75 2.12 5.94 -9.90
C SER A 75 1.89 5.02 -8.69
N PHE A 76 1.39 3.80 -8.92
CA PHE A 76 1.21 2.81 -7.85
C PHE A 76 2.54 2.40 -7.20
N GLU A 77 3.61 2.19 -7.98
CA GLU A 77 4.94 1.91 -7.42
C GLU A 77 5.43 3.04 -6.51
N GLN A 78 5.28 4.29 -6.96
CA GLN A 78 5.71 5.45 -6.19
C GLN A 78 4.88 5.58 -4.90
N ASN A 79 3.56 5.42 -4.99
CA ASN A 79 2.68 5.44 -3.83
C ASN A 79 3.04 4.36 -2.80
N ILE A 80 3.39 3.15 -3.24
CA ILE A 80 3.84 2.07 -2.34
C ILE A 80 5.15 2.46 -1.63
N LYS A 81 6.11 3.08 -2.35
CA LYS A 81 7.37 3.56 -1.76
C LYS A 81 7.10 4.62 -0.68
N ASP A 82 6.21 5.56 -0.95
CA ASP A 82 5.86 6.65 -0.03
C ASP A 82 5.08 6.14 1.20
N LEU A 83 4.11 5.24 1.00
CA LEU A 83 3.38 4.59 2.09
C LEU A 83 4.31 3.74 2.98
N LYS A 84 5.30 3.06 2.38
CA LYS A 84 6.30 2.31 3.14
C LYS A 84 7.16 3.24 4.01
N LYS A 85 7.51 4.42 3.51
CA LYS A 85 8.23 5.44 4.28
C LYS A 85 7.37 5.94 5.44
N LEU A 86 6.11 6.28 5.18
CA LEU A 86 5.16 6.70 6.20
C LEU A 86 5.00 5.64 7.30
N LEU A 87 4.84 4.37 6.91
CA LEU A 87 4.73 3.25 7.84
C LEU A 87 5.97 3.11 8.73
N ASN A 88 7.17 3.23 8.16
CA ASN A 88 8.41 3.19 8.95
C ASN A 88 8.48 4.33 9.97
N ASP A 89 7.98 5.51 9.62
CA ASP A 89 7.97 6.67 10.51
C ASP A 89 6.90 6.54 11.61
N LEU A 90 5.76 5.89 11.33
CA LEU A 90 4.74 5.56 12.33
C LEU A 90 5.25 4.51 13.33
N VAL A 91 5.89 3.44 12.84
CA VAL A 91 6.42 2.37 13.69
C VAL A 91 7.50 2.88 14.65
N LYS A 92 8.30 3.88 14.24
CA LYS A 92 9.30 4.52 15.13
C LYS A 92 8.70 5.35 16.27
N ARG A 93 7.40 5.66 16.23
CA ARG A 93 6.68 6.43 17.27
C ARG A 93 6.06 5.53 18.35
N ILE A 94 6.05 4.22 18.12
CA ILE A 94 5.65 3.20 19.08
C ILE A 94 6.87 2.84 19.93
#